data_AF-A0A8J3PT78-F1
#
_entry.id   AF-A0A8J3PT78-F1
#
_cell.length_a   1.000
_cell.length_b   1.000
_cell.length_c   1.000
_cell.angle_alpha   90.00
_cell.angle_beta   90.00
_cell.angle_gamma   90.00
#
_symmetry.space_group_name_H-M   'P 1'
#
loop_
_entity.id
_entity.type
_entity.pdbx_description
1 polymer ?
#
loop_
_entity_poly.entity_id
_entity_poly.type
_entity_poly.pdbx_seq_one_letter_code
_entity_poly.pdbx_strand_id
1 'polypeptide(L)' 'MAHDKAPLEPVIPGWRIMHSDAGRFWATRSSSFDGKAEKAGAARTVDGDDLMQLAQAIAEQESIAATATS' A
#
# COMPACT_ATOMS: atom_id res chain seq x y z
N MET A 1 -7.19 -33.78 -5.38
CA MET A 1 -6.53 -33.25 -4.15
C MET A 1 -6.94 -31.80 -4.04
N ALA A 2 -7.46 -31.39 -2.89
CA ALA A 2 -8.06 -30.08 -2.66
C ALA A 2 -7.06 -28.96 -2.96
N HIS A 3 -7.52 -27.87 -3.57
CA HIS A 3 -6.75 -26.64 -3.66
C HIS A 3 -6.44 -26.17 -2.23
N ASP A 4 -5.18 -26.26 -1.84
CA ASP A 4 -4.62 -25.57 -0.69
C ASP A 4 -5.08 -24.11 -0.74
N LYS A 5 -5.89 -23.73 0.24
CA LYS A 5 -6.32 -22.35 0.46
C LYS A 5 -5.04 -21.54 0.69
N ALA A 6 -4.59 -20.83 -0.35
CA ALA A 6 -3.51 -19.85 -0.21
C ALA A 6 -3.83 -18.91 0.97
N PRO A 7 -2.82 -18.51 1.76
CA PRO A 7 -3.04 -17.57 2.84
C PRO A 7 -3.73 -16.34 2.27
N LEU A 8 -4.77 -15.86 2.96
CA LEU A 8 -5.45 -14.62 2.60
C LEU A 8 -4.41 -13.51 2.74
N GLU A 9 -3.73 -13.17 1.65
CA GLU A 9 -2.85 -12.01 1.62
C GLU A 9 -3.68 -10.80 2.07
N PRO A 10 -3.16 -9.97 2.97
CA PRO A 10 -3.89 -8.79 3.41
C PRO A 10 -4.23 -7.93 2.20
N VAL A 11 -5.52 -7.78 1.92
CA VAL A 11 -5.99 -6.94 0.81
C VAL A 11 -6.22 -5.55 1.36
N ILE A 12 -5.35 -4.61 0.99
CA ILE A 12 -5.57 -3.19 1.26
C ILE A 12 -6.23 -2.58 0.01
N PRO A 13 -7.48 -2.07 0.10
CA PRO A 13 -8.21 -1.60 -1.07
C PRO A 13 -7.43 -0.58 -1.89
N GLY A 14 -7.33 -0.81 -3.20
CA GLY A 14 -6.60 0.08 -4.10
C GLY A 14 -5.08 -0.14 -4.11
N TRP A 15 -4.52 -0.99 -3.26
CA TRP A 15 -3.08 -1.27 -3.18
C TRP A 15 -2.75 -2.70 -3.58
N ARG A 16 -1.69 -2.86 -4.37
CA ARG A 16 -1.11 -4.15 -4.69
C ARG A 16 0.12 -4.35 -3.81
N ILE A 17 0.06 -5.34 -2.93
CA ILE A 17 1.17 -5.73 -2.06
C ILE A 17 2.05 -6.72 -2.82
N MET A 18 3.36 -6.59 -2.62
CA MET A 18 4.39 -7.44 -3.19
C MET A 18 5.39 -7.74 -2.08
N HIS A 19 5.90 -8.96 -2.06
CA HIS A 19 6.90 -9.40 -1.10
C HIS A 19 8.16 -9.81 -1.85
N SER A 20 9.30 -9.34 -1.39
CA SER A 20 10.60 -9.81 -1.87
C SER A 20 11.04 -11.03 -1.07
N ASP A 21 11.73 -11.97 -1.71
CA ASP A 21 12.37 -13.10 -1.03
C ASP A 21 13.36 -12.68 0.07
N ALA A 22 13.83 -11.42 0.05
CA ALA A 22 14.65 -10.83 1.10
C ALA A 22 13.89 -10.43 2.38
N GLY A 23 12.59 -10.73 2.48
CA GLY A 23 11.77 -10.42 3.66
C GLY A 23 11.24 -8.99 3.72
N ARG A 24 11.35 -8.22 2.63
CA ARG A 24 10.81 -6.85 2.55
C ARG A 24 9.48 -6.84 1.83
N PHE A 25 8.56 -6.03 2.33
CA PHE A 25 7.29 -5.77 1.68
C PHE A 25 7.31 -4.41 1.01
N TRP A 26 6.64 -4.33 -0.14
CA TRP A 26 6.26 -3.04 -0.71
C TRP A 26 4.86 -3.11 -1.27
N ALA A 27 4.22 -1.96 -1.37
CA ALA A 27 2.90 -1.83 -1.93
C ALA A 27 2.90 -0.68 -2.93
N THR A 28 2.16 -0.88 -4.02
CA THR A 28 1.94 0.18 -5.01
C THR A 28 0.45 0.39 -5.24
N ARG A 29 0.03 1.65 -5.29
CA ARG A 29 -1.37 2.00 -5.50
C ARG A 29 -1.76 1.77 -6.96
N SER A 30 -2.89 1.09 -7.16
CA SER A 30 -3.41 0.70 -8.47
C SER A 30 -3.71 1.92 -9.34
N SER A 31 -4.22 2.99 -8.72
CA SER A 31 -4.50 4.27 -9.37
C SER A 31 -3.61 5.36 -8.79
N SER A 32 -3.24 6.35 -9.60
CA SER A 32 -2.53 7.54 -9.12
C SER A 32 -3.35 8.30 -8.08
N PHE A 33 -2.66 9.06 -7.24
CA PHE A 33 -3.31 10.07 -6.41
C PHE A 33 -3.78 11.25 -7.27
N ASP A 34 -4.68 12.06 -6.75
CA ASP A 34 -5.01 13.35 -7.37
C ASP A 34 -3.77 14.26 -7.37
N GLY A 35 -3.67 15.17 -8.35
CA GLY A 35 -2.53 16.07 -8.48
C GLY A 35 -2.30 16.96 -7.24
N LYS A 36 -3.34 17.27 -6.44
CA LYS A 36 -3.16 17.97 -5.16
C LYS A 36 -2.48 17.10 -4.12
N ALA A 37 -2.87 15.82 -4.03
CA ALA A 37 -2.31 14.85 -3.11
C ALA A 37 -0.85 14.51 -3.46
N GLU A 38 -0.52 14.34 -4.74
CA GLU A 38 0.87 14.14 -5.17
C GLU A 38 1.74 15.36 -4.83
N LYS A 39 1.22 16.59 -5.01
CA LYS A 39 1.92 17.83 -4.58
C LYS A 39 2.06 17.95 -3.06
N ALA A 40 1.13 17.39 -2.30
CA ALA A 40 1.21 17.33 -0.84
C ALA A 40 2.19 16.24 -0.34
N GLY A 41 2.75 15.44 -1.25
CA GLY A 41 3.76 14.43 -0.93
C GLY A 41 3.24 13.00 -0.82
N ALA A 42 1.98 12.72 -1.21
CA ALA A 42 1.45 11.36 -1.19
C ALA A 42 2.23 10.46 -2.16
N ALA A 43 2.89 9.43 -1.62
CA ALA A 43 3.70 8.50 -2.38
C ALA A 43 2.86 7.31 -2.88
N ARG A 44 2.90 7.04 -4.19
CA ARG A 44 2.17 5.91 -4.80
C ARG A 44 2.75 4.54 -4.46
N THR A 45 4.01 4.50 -4.03
CA THR A 45 4.71 3.27 -3.67
C THR A 45 5.36 3.48 -2.31
N VAL A 46 5.13 2.54 -1.40
CA VAL A 46 5.71 2.53 -0.06
C VAL A 46 6.25 1.14 0.24
N ASP A 47 7.23 1.07 1.13
CA ASP A 47 7.82 -0.16 1.63
C ASP A 47 7.66 -0.28 3.15
N GLY A 48 7.90 -1.49 3.66
CA GLY A 48 7.94 -1.80 5.06
C GLY A 48 8.61 -3.15 5.32
N ASP A 49 9.28 -3.28 6.45
CA ASP A 49 9.94 -4.54 6.84
C ASP A 49 8.94 -5.62 7.26
N ASP A 50 7.71 -5.23 7.58
CA ASP A 50 6.61 -6.14 7.90
C ASP A 50 5.26 -5.55 7.47
N LEU A 51 4.21 -6.38 7.51
CA LEU A 51 2.86 -6.01 7.08
C LEU A 51 2.24 -4.88 7.93
N MET A 52 2.62 -4.74 9.20
CA MET A 52 2.13 -3.65 10.06
C MET A 52 2.75 -2.33 9.62
N GLN A 53 4.07 -2.31 9.42
CA GLN A 53 4.76 -1.12 8.91
C GLN A 53 4.26 -0.72 7.52
N LEU A 54 4.04 -1.69 6.63
CA LEU A 54 3.48 -1.43 5.31
C LEU A 54 2.07 -0.83 5.38
N ALA A 55 1.21 -1.37 6.25
CA ALA A 55 -0.15 -0.86 6.44
C ALA A 55 -0.14 0.57 7.00
N GLN A 56 0.76 0.86 7.94
CA GLN A 56 0.94 2.20 8.50
C GLN A 56 1.42 3.19 7.42
N ALA A 57 2.40 2.80 6.61
CA ALA A 57 2.91 3.62 5.53
C ALA A 57 1.83 3.93 4.49
N ILE A 58 0.99 2.94 4.12
CA ILE A 58 -0.15 3.14 3.22
C ILE A 58 -1.18 4.11 3.83
N ALA A 59 -1.54 3.91 5.10
CA ALA A 59 -2.51 4.76 5.78
C ALA A 59 -2.06 6.23 5.82
N GLU A 60 -0.76 6.46 5.99
CA GLU A 60 -0.17 7.80 5.93
C GLU A 60 -0.35 8.44 4.54
N GLN A 61 -0.11 7.69 3.45
CA GLN A 61 -0.30 8.23 2.09
C GLN A 61 -1.76 8.55 1.79
N GLU A 62 -2.69 7.68 2.21
CA GLU A 62 -4.13 7.93 2.06
C GLU A 62 -4.61 9.10 2.94
N SER A 63 -4.00 9.32 4.10
CA SER A 63 -4.28 10.48 4.96
C SER A 63 -3.80 11.80 4.32
N ILE A 64 -2.59 11.82 3.76
CA ILE A 64 -2.09 12.97 2.99
C ILE A 64 -3.04 13.26 1.82
N ALA A 65 -3.48 12.21 1.10
CA ALA A 65 -4.39 12.39 -0.01
C ALA A 65 -5.77 12.93 0.40
N ALA A 66 -6.33 12.44 1.51
CA ALA A 66 -7.62 12.89 2.04
C ALA A 66 -7.57 14.36 2.49
N THR A 67 -6.49 14.77 3.16
CA THR A 67 -6.31 16.16 3.62
C THR A 67 -6.05 17.13 2.48
N ALA A 68 -5.34 16.70 1.43
CA ALA A 68 -5.06 17.54 0.26
C ALA A 68 -6.25 17.74 -0.68
N THR A 69 -7.25 16.86 -0.61
CA THR A 69 -8.44 16.88 -1.49
C THR A 69 -9.65 17.56 -0.84
N SER A 70 -9.63 17.72 0.50
CA SER A 70 -10.64 18.45 1.26
C SER A 70 -10.61 19.97 1.02
#